data_AF-A0A554LFZ4-F1
#
_entry.id   AF-A0A554LFZ4-F1
#
_cell.length_a   1.000
_cell.length_b   1.000
_cell.length_c   1.000
_cell.angle_alpha   90.00
_cell.angle_beta   90.00
_cell.angle_gamma   90.00
#
_symmetry.space_group_name_H-M   'P 1'
#
loop_
_entity.id
_entity.type
_entity.pdbx_description
1 polymer ?
#
loop_
_entity_poly.entity_id
_entity_poly.type
_entity_poly.pdbx_seq_one_letter_code
_entity_poly.pdbx_strand_id
1 'polypeptide(L)'
;MPRVVCLKESGVAGVANFSGLRGARGGTAGGNFTAGDIIAKDNQSITVKLRDGGSKIVFYSGTTEISKFAGGTPSDLEIGKSVTITGTANSDGSITAQSIQIRPIPTGTPNPTPTPSQ
;
A
#
# COMPACT_ATOMS: atom_id res chain seq x y z
N MET A 1 -42.53 -42.07 32.95
CA MET A 1 -42.25 -41.92 31.50
C MET A 1 -42.37 -40.44 31.18
N PRO A 2 -41.31 -39.71 30.76
CA PRO A 2 -40.11 -40.09 29.99
C PRO A 2 -38.77 -40.03 30.77
N ARG A 3 -37.76 -40.77 30.26
CA ARG A 3 -36.38 -40.78 30.77
C ARG A 3 -35.59 -39.63 30.14
N VAL A 4 -35.04 -38.75 30.98
CA VAL A 4 -34.02 -37.77 30.60
C VAL A 4 -32.72 -38.55 30.33
N VAL A 5 -32.30 -38.53 29.07
CA VAL A 5 -30.93 -38.90 28.68
C VAL A 5 -30.22 -37.60 28.35
N CYS A 6 -29.54 -37.04 29.35
CA CYS A 6 -28.58 -35.97 29.15
C CYS A 6 -27.22 -36.63 28.89
N LEU A 7 -26.78 -36.65 27.63
CA LEU A 7 -25.41 -37.03 27.28
C LEU A 7 -24.45 -35.95 27.79
N LYS A 8 -23.79 -36.26 28.89
CA LYS A 8 -22.37 -35.96 29.13
C LYS A 8 -21.55 -36.51 27.94
N GLU A 9 -20.42 -35.97 27.51
CA GLU A 9 -19.42 -35.13 28.15
C GLU A 9 -18.57 -34.48 27.03
N SER A 10 -18.33 -33.19 27.20
CA SER A 10 -17.12 -32.43 26.88
C SER A 10 -16.04 -33.13 26.03
N GLY A 11 -15.85 -32.62 24.81
CA GLY A 11 -14.68 -32.89 24.00
C GLY A 11 -14.41 -31.73 23.04
N VAL A 12 -13.12 -31.48 22.78
CA VAL A 12 -12.53 -30.44 21.91
C VAL A 12 -12.19 -29.15 22.67
N ALA A 13 -11.04 -29.11 23.36
CA ALA A 13 -9.68 -28.90 22.84
C ALA A 13 -9.32 -27.41 22.62
N GLY A 14 -8.36 -26.95 23.43
CA GLY A 14 -7.34 -26.00 22.99
C GLY A 14 -7.73 -24.53 22.84
N VAL A 15 -8.11 -23.85 23.92
CA VAL A 15 -7.90 -22.40 24.01
C VAL A 15 -6.44 -22.12 24.37
N ALA A 16 -5.54 -22.40 23.43
CA ALA A 16 -4.17 -21.90 23.48
C ALA A 16 -4.19 -20.41 23.08
N ASN A 17 -4.12 -19.56 24.11
CA ASN A 17 -3.45 -18.25 24.11
C ASN A 17 -3.30 -17.55 22.75
N PHE A 18 -4.29 -16.73 22.38
CA PHE A 18 -4.07 -15.63 21.42
C PHE A 18 -4.18 -14.26 22.12
N SER A 19 -3.70 -14.21 23.35
CA SER A 19 -3.47 -12.96 24.10
C SER A 19 -2.03 -12.52 23.85
N GLY A 20 -1.73 -12.02 22.64
CA GLY A 20 -0.33 -11.65 22.35
C GLY A 20 -0.03 -10.90 21.06
N LEU A 21 -0.99 -10.63 20.16
CA LEU A 21 -0.68 -9.97 18.88
C LEU A 21 -1.64 -8.83 18.51
N ARG A 22 -1.93 -7.95 19.48
CA ARG A 22 -2.55 -6.64 19.23
C ARG A 22 -1.61 -5.54 19.72
N GLY A 23 -0.63 -5.20 18.89
CA GLY A 23 0.34 -4.14 19.16
C GLY A 23 1.37 -3.89 18.05
N ALA A 24 1.50 -4.79 17.07
CA ALA A 24 2.41 -4.60 15.94
C ALA A 24 1.72 -3.86 14.77
N ARG A 25 1.22 -2.64 15.01
CA ARG A 25 0.85 -1.68 13.95
C ARG A 25 1.19 -0.27 14.41
N GLY A 26 2.47 0.04 14.33
CA GLY A 26 2.99 1.36 14.65
C GLY A 26 4.47 1.38 14.35
N GLY A 27 4.83 1.23 13.08
CA GLY A 27 6.17 1.49 12.59
C GLY A 27 6.54 2.93 12.90
N THR A 28 7.08 3.16 14.08
CA THR A 28 7.81 4.37 14.42
C THR A 28 9.29 3.99 14.38
N ALA A 29 9.73 3.54 13.20
CA ALA A 29 11.13 3.73 12.83
C ALA A 29 11.35 5.24 12.86
N GLY A 30 12.42 5.70 13.48
CA GLY A 30 12.78 7.12 13.67
C GLY A 30 13.07 7.87 12.36
N GLY A 31 12.12 7.86 11.42
CA GLY A 31 12.11 8.71 10.25
C GLY A 31 11.71 10.10 10.70
N ASN A 32 12.66 11.03 10.63
CA ASN A 32 12.35 12.45 10.64
C ASN A 32 11.63 12.76 9.31
N PHE A 33 10.33 12.48 9.24
CA PHE A 33 9.51 12.76 8.08
C PHE A 33 9.53 14.27 7.83
N THR A 34 10.25 14.67 6.79
CA THR A 34 10.33 16.06 6.35
C THR A 34 9.30 16.25 5.25
N ALA A 35 8.24 16.99 5.56
CA ALA A 35 7.19 17.33 4.62
C ALA A 35 7.23 18.84 4.33
N GLY A 36 7.17 19.19 3.06
CA GLY A 36 7.24 20.58 2.62
C GLY A 36 7.38 20.70 1.12
N ASP A 37 7.58 21.92 0.66
CA ASP A 37 7.73 22.25 -0.76
C ASP A 37 9.20 22.29 -1.15
N ILE A 38 9.56 21.68 -2.28
CA ILE A 38 10.92 21.75 -2.80
C ILE A 38 11.14 23.15 -3.39
N ILE A 39 12.03 23.93 -2.78
CA ILE A 39 12.36 25.30 -3.22
C ILE A 39 13.68 25.37 -3.99
N ALA A 40 14.55 24.36 -3.86
CA ALA A 40 15.76 24.23 -4.65
C ALA A 40 16.13 22.76 -4.84
N LYS A 41 16.86 22.48 -5.92
CA LYS A 41 17.36 21.14 -6.26
C LYS A 41 18.76 21.24 -6.85
N ASP A 42 19.64 20.35 -6.40
CA ASP A 42 20.97 20.09 -6.94
C ASP A 42 21.07 18.65 -7.48
N ASN A 43 22.27 18.20 -7.82
CA ASN A 43 22.50 16.86 -8.38
C ASN A 43 22.12 15.72 -7.40
N GLN A 44 22.42 15.89 -6.12
CA GLN A 44 22.24 14.87 -5.07
C GLN A 44 21.60 15.43 -3.79
N SER A 45 21.03 16.64 -3.86
CA SER A 45 20.33 17.28 -2.75
C SER A 45 19.11 18.04 -3.22
N ILE A 46 18.12 18.15 -2.34
CA ILE A 46 16.98 19.05 -2.48
C ILE A 46 16.88 19.93 -1.23
N THR A 47 16.48 21.19 -1.41
CA THR A 47 16.10 22.05 -0.29
C THR A 47 14.59 22.07 -0.20
N VAL A 48 14.07 21.60 0.93
CA VAL A 48 12.64 21.54 1.24
C VAL A 48 12.32 22.66 2.23
N LYS A 49 11.40 23.54 1.85
CA LYS A 49 10.79 24.52 2.76
C LYS A 49 9.74 23.82 3.60
N LEU A 50 9.96 23.79 4.90
CA LEU A 50 9.04 23.20 5.86
C LEU A 50 7.83 24.11 6.11
N ARG A 51 6.75 23.50 6.58
CA ARG A 51 5.54 24.24 6.97
C ARG A 51 5.73 25.12 8.21
N ASP A 52 6.75 24.86 9.04
CA ASP A 52 7.10 25.68 10.20
C ASP A 52 7.83 26.98 9.84
N GLY A 53 8.19 27.17 8.56
CA GLY A 53 8.91 28.35 8.08
C GLY A 53 10.43 28.16 7.98
N GLY A 54 10.98 27.06 8.49
CA GLY A 54 12.36 26.65 8.24
C GLY A 54 12.59 25.99 6.88
N SER A 55 13.86 25.75 6.55
CA SER A 55 14.28 24.99 5.37
C SER A 55 15.21 23.85 5.79
N LYS A 56 15.11 22.70 5.12
CA LYS A 56 16.01 21.56 5.31
C LYS A 56 16.60 21.12 3.97
N ILE A 57 17.88 20.77 4.00
CA ILE A 57 18.57 20.16 2.86
C ILE A 57 18.49 18.65 3.05
N VAL A 58 17.94 17.96 2.05
CA VAL A 58 17.80 16.50 2.02
C VAL A 58 18.73 15.96 0.94
N PHE A 59 19.67 15.12 1.32
CA PHE A 59 20.56 14.42 0.39
C PHE A 59 19.92 13.11 -0.05
N TYR A 60 20.02 12.78 -1.34
CA TYR A 60 19.54 11.52 -1.91
C TYR A 60 20.61 10.88 -2.79
N SER A 61 20.53 9.56 -2.95
CA SER A 61 21.46 8.74 -3.72
C SER A 61 20.70 7.81 -4.67
N GLY A 62 21.41 7.07 -5.53
CA GLY A 62 20.79 6.12 -6.45
C GLY A 62 20.03 4.95 -5.79
N THR A 63 20.18 4.76 -4.48
CA THR A 63 19.40 3.79 -3.69
C THR A 63 18.15 4.40 -3.06
N THR A 64 17.94 5.71 -3.21
CA THR A 64 16.76 6.40 -2.69
C THR A 64 15.58 6.11 -3.59
N GLU A 65 14.54 5.47 -3.04
CA GLU A 65 13.31 5.21 -3.77
C GLU A 65 12.48 6.50 -3.89
N ILE A 66 12.41 7.03 -5.12
CA ILE A 66 11.63 8.24 -5.42
C ILE A 66 10.29 7.81 -6.02
N SER A 67 9.26 7.78 -5.18
CA SER A 67 7.88 7.58 -5.62
C SER A 67 7.25 8.92 -5.99
N LYS A 68 6.87 9.07 -7.27
CA LYS A 68 6.11 10.23 -7.74
C LYS A 68 4.65 9.84 -7.91
N PHE A 69 3.76 10.56 -7.23
CA PHE A 69 2.34 10.51 -7.53
C PHE A 69 2.07 11.43 -8.73
N ALA A 70 1.73 10.85 -9.87
CA ALA A 70 1.22 11.59 -11.02
C ALA A 70 -0.31 11.48 -11.01
N GLY A 71 -1.00 12.59 -11.32
CA GLY A 71 -2.43 12.55 -11.58
C GLY A 71 -2.67 11.66 -12.80
N GLY A 72 -3.49 10.62 -12.65
CA GLY A 72 -3.90 9.76 -13.75
C GLY A 72 -5.10 10.34 -14.47
N THR A 73 -5.10 10.25 -15.79
CA THR A 73 -6.27 10.47 -16.63
C THR A 73 -6.99 9.12 -16.87
N PRO A 74 -8.27 9.10 -17.22
CA PRO A 74 -8.94 7.86 -17.60
C PRO A 74 -8.27 7.16 -18.80
N SER A 75 -7.53 7.91 -19.62
CA SER A 75 -6.73 7.36 -20.72
C SER A 75 -5.53 6.53 -20.25
N ASP A 76 -5.03 6.76 -19.02
CA ASP A 76 -3.93 5.99 -18.45
C ASP A 76 -4.38 4.63 -17.86
N LEU A 77 -5.70 4.40 -17.78
CA LEU A 77 -6.30 3.14 -17.34
C LEU A 77 -6.29 2.11 -18.47
N GLU A 78 -5.09 1.70 -18.85
CA GLU A 78 -4.89 0.66 -19.84
C GLU A 78 -4.98 -0.74 -19.22
N ILE A 79 -5.47 -1.70 -20.00
CA ILE A 79 -5.46 -3.12 -19.63
C ILE A 79 -4.01 -3.58 -19.46
N GLY A 80 -3.73 -4.27 -18.36
CA GLY A 80 -2.38 -4.76 -18.03
C GLY A 80 -1.59 -3.86 -17.08
N LYS A 81 -2.13 -2.72 -16.64
CA LYS A 81 -1.55 -1.92 -15.55
C LYS A 81 -2.03 -2.42 -14.19
N SER A 82 -1.13 -2.44 -13.22
CA SER A 82 -1.48 -2.70 -11.81
C SER A 82 -2.08 -1.46 -11.19
N VAL A 83 -3.36 -1.53 -10.83
CA VAL A 83 -4.08 -0.43 -10.18
C VAL A 83 -4.53 -0.84 -8.78
N THR A 84 -4.48 0.10 -7.84
CA THR A 84 -5.11 -0.01 -6.53
C THR A 84 -6.31 0.90 -6.52
N ILE A 85 -7.50 0.33 -6.37
CA ILE A 85 -8.75 1.08 -6.32
C ILE A 85 -9.17 1.18 -4.86
N THR A 86 -9.35 2.40 -4.37
CA THR A 86 -9.95 2.67 -3.06
C THR A 86 -11.35 3.22 -3.30
N GLY A 87 -12.35 2.55 -2.77
CA GLY A 87 -13.74 2.87 -3.04
C GLY A 87 -14.70 2.05 -2.20
N THR A 88 -15.99 2.20 -2.49
CA THR A 88 -17.04 1.46 -1.81
C THR A 88 -17.44 0.27 -2.67
N ALA A 89 -17.36 -0.94 -2.11
CA ALA A 89 -17.94 -2.12 -2.74
C ALA A 89 -19.47 -2.08 -2.57
N ASN A 90 -20.18 -2.20 -3.67
CA ASN A 90 -21.64 -2.18 -3.73
C ASN A 90 -22.18 -3.62 -3.64
N SER A 91 -23.46 -3.77 -3.26
CA SER A 91 -24.12 -5.07 -3.09
C SER A 91 -24.37 -5.83 -4.40
N ASP A 92 -24.21 -5.17 -5.54
CA ASP A 92 -24.27 -5.75 -6.89
C ASP A 92 -22.94 -6.40 -7.32
N GLY A 93 -21.88 -6.29 -6.50
CA GLY A 93 -20.54 -6.77 -6.81
C GLY A 93 -19.64 -5.74 -7.51
N SER A 94 -20.14 -4.54 -7.78
CA SER A 94 -19.38 -3.44 -8.39
C SER A 94 -18.62 -2.64 -7.33
N ILE A 95 -17.54 -1.93 -7.72
CA ILE A 95 -16.82 -1.01 -6.82
C ILE A 95 -16.95 0.42 -7.35
N THR A 96 -17.51 1.32 -6.54
CA THR A 96 -17.49 2.77 -6.81
C THR A 96 -16.15 3.33 -6.35
N ALA A 97 -15.24 3.57 -7.30
CA ALA A 97 -13.91 4.11 -7.01
C ALA A 97 -13.99 5.57 -6.52
N GLN A 98 -13.41 5.84 -5.35
CA GLN A 98 -13.20 7.20 -4.82
C GLN A 98 -11.79 7.71 -5.17
N SER A 99 -10.83 6.80 -5.25
CA SER A 99 -9.46 7.08 -5.67
C SER A 99 -8.89 5.87 -6.39
N ILE A 100 -8.21 6.11 -7.52
CA ILE A 100 -7.50 5.07 -8.27
C ILE A 100 -6.03 5.44 -8.27
N GLN A 101 -5.23 4.59 -7.64
CA GLN A 101 -3.78 4.71 -7.66
C GLN A 101 -3.23 3.71 -8.66
N ILE A 102 -2.75 4.22 -9.78
CA ILE A 102 -1.98 3.42 -10.73
C ILE A 102 -0.61 3.20 -10.09
N ARG A 103 -0.19 1.95 -9.94
CA ARG A 103 1.18 1.61 -9.58
C ARG A 103 1.95 1.41 -10.89
N PRO A 104 2.82 2.36 -11.28
CA PRO A 104 3.74 2.09 -12.35
C PRO A 104 4.60 0.91 -11.91
N ILE A 105 4.55 -0.19 -12.65
CA ILE A 105 5.64 -1.15 -12.56
C ILE A 105 6.91 -0.42 -13.03
N PRO A 106 8.04 -0.48 -12.31
CA PRO A 106 9.29 -0.03 -12.87
C PRO A 106 9.49 -0.82 -14.16
N THR A 107 9.46 -0.13 -15.31
CA THR A 107 9.66 -0.70 -16.63
C THR A 107 11.12 -1.12 -16.76
N GLY A 108 11.45 -2.27 -16.16
CA GLY A 108 12.76 -2.91 -16.22
C GLY A 108 12.73 -4.27 -16.92
N THR A 109 11.56 -4.78 -17.29
CA THR A 109 11.44 -6.01 -18.08
C THR A 109 10.79 -5.69 -19.43
N PRO A 110 11.51 -5.77 -20.56
CA PRO A 110 10.85 -5.83 -21.85
C PRO A 110 9.87 -7.01 -21.82
N ASN A 111 8.61 -6.75 -22.12
CA ASN A 111 7.63 -7.79 -22.36
C ASN A 111 8.18 -8.69 -23.48
N PRO A 112 8.42 -10.00 -23.28
CA PRO A 112 8.78 -10.86 -24.39
C PRO A 112 7.60 -10.84 -25.36
N THR A 113 7.84 -10.28 -26.55
CA THR A 113 6.96 -10.37 -27.71
C THR A 113 6.40 -11.79 -27.79
N PRO A 114 5.08 -12.00 -27.92
CA PRO A 114 4.55 -13.34 -28.15
C PRO A 114 5.15 -13.83 -29.47
N THR A 115 6.09 -14.78 -29.39
CA THR A 115 6.60 -15.50 -30.56
C THR A 115 5.38 -16.16 -31.23
N PRO A 116 5.01 -15.79 -32.47
CA PRO A 116 3.98 -16.54 -33.17
C PRO A 116 4.50 -17.96 -33.38
N SER A 117 3.77 -18.93 -32.82
CA SER A 117 3.99 -20.35 -33.05
C SER A 117 3.81 -20.62 -34.55
N GLN A 118 4.90 -21.02 -35.22
CA GLN A 118 4.86 -21.77 -36.48
C GLN A 118 5.01 -23.25 -36.13
#